data_AF-A0A2G2HG71-F1
#
_entry.id   AF-A0A2G2HG71-F1
#
_cell.length_a   1.000
_cell.length_b   1.000
_cell.length_c   1.000
_cell.angle_alpha   90.00
_cell.angle_beta   90.00
_cell.angle_gamma   90.00
#
_symmetry.space_group_name_H-M   'P 1'
#
loop_
_entity.id
_entity.type
_entity.pdbx_description
1 polymer ?
#
loop_
_entity_poly.entity_id
_entity_poly.type
_entity_poly.pdbx_seq_one_letter_code
_entity_poly.pdbx_strand_id
1 'polypeptide(L)'
;MDEVHELIKQGAKIDGKDGVLAPLIKQLTEAVFEAEIESHLSTVINNRKNGKSSKTMISSVATFALDIPLLKDLKGLFICSITP
;
A
#
# COMPACT_ATOMS: atom_id res chain seq x y z
N MET A 1 10.13 1.38 -7.37
CA MET A 1 11.34 2.22 -7.27
C MET A 1 11.71 2.89 -8.58
N ASP A 2 11.62 2.20 -9.73
CA ASP A 2 12.04 2.78 -11.02
C ASP A 2 11.25 4.02 -11.45
N GLU A 3 9.94 4.06 -11.21
CA GLU A 3 9.09 5.21 -11.56
C GLU A 3 9.48 6.50 -10.81
N VAL A 4 9.70 6.41 -9.50
CA VAL A 4 10.12 7.52 -8.65
C VAL A 4 11.50 8.04 -9.08
N HIS A 5 12.42 7.13 -9.39
CA HIS A 5 13.76 7.48 -9.80
C HIS A 5 13.78 8.23 -11.14
N GLU A 6 12.95 7.83 -12.10
CA GLU A 6 12.81 8.54 -13.38
C GLU A 6 12.18 9.94 -13.19
N LEU A 7 11.19 10.09 -12.32
CA LEU A 7 10.61 11.40 -12.00
C LEU A 7 11.64 12.36 -11.38
N ILE A 8 12.52 11.85 -10.52
CA ILE A 8 13.61 12.64 -9.93
C ILE A 8 14.59 13.10 -11.02
N LYS A 9 14.98 12.21 -11.95
CA LYS A 9 15.87 12.57 -13.07
C LYS A 9 15.24 13.62 -13.99
N GLN A 10 13.93 13.58 -14.17
CA GLN A 10 13.18 14.53 -15.00
C GLN A 10 12.96 15.88 -14.30
N GLY A 11 13.37 16.02 -13.03
CA GLY A 11 13.18 17.25 -12.27
C GLY A 11 11.71 17.49 -11.90
N ALA A 12 10.92 16.42 -11.74
CA ALA A 12 9.55 16.52 -11.28
C ALA A 12 9.49 17.24 -9.92
N LYS A 13 8.39 17.97 -9.69
CA LYS A 13 8.18 18.68 -8.42
C LYS A 13 8.14 17.68 -7.27
N ILE A 14 8.51 18.14 -6.08
CA ILE A 14 8.46 17.28 -4.89
C ILE A 14 6.99 17.03 -4.50
N ASP A 15 6.18 18.07 -4.54
CA ASP A 15 4.77 18.09 -4.14
C ASP A 15 3.81 18.23 -5.32
N GLY A 16 2.51 18.10 -5.02
CA GLY A 16 1.43 18.18 -6.00
C GLY A 16 1.09 16.85 -6.65
N LYS A 17 0.05 16.86 -7.49
CA LYS A 17 -0.53 15.65 -8.11
C LYS A 17 0.47 14.87 -8.97
N ASP A 18 1.37 15.59 -9.65
CA ASP A 18 2.43 15.02 -10.49
C ASP A 18 3.80 15.02 -9.77
N GLY A 19 3.78 15.17 -8.44
CA GLY A 19 4.97 15.25 -7.63
C GLY A 19 5.52 13.89 -7.20
N VAL A 20 6.80 13.84 -6.87
CA VAL A 20 7.52 12.62 -6.48
C VAL A 20 7.00 12.01 -5.18
N LEU A 21 6.39 12.81 -4.30
CA LEU A 21 5.86 12.33 -3.02
C LEU A 21 4.69 11.35 -3.15
N ALA A 22 3.81 11.53 -4.14
CA ALA A 22 2.64 10.67 -4.33
C ALA A 22 3.02 9.19 -4.55
N PRO A 23 3.87 8.83 -5.54
CA PRO A 23 4.29 7.44 -5.74
C PRO A 23 5.16 6.90 -4.61
N LEU A 24 5.92 7.76 -3.91
CA LEU A 24 6.69 7.36 -2.72
C LEU A 24 5.79 6.94 -1.55
N ILE A 25 4.76 7.74 -1.24
CA ILE A 25 3.82 7.42 -0.17
C ILE A 25 3.09 6.12 -0.52
N LYS A 26 2.65 5.96 -1.78
CA LYS A 26 2.03 4.70 -2.24
C LYS A 26 2.95 3.50 -1.99
N GLN A 27 4.20 3.56 -2.43
CA GLN A 27 5.16 2.47 -2.26
C GLN A 27 5.42 2.16 -0.78
N LEU A 28 5.59 3.20 0.05
CA LEU A 28 5.77 3.03 1.48
C LEU A 28 4.55 2.34 2.11
N THR A 29 3.34 2.79 1.80
CA THR A 29 2.11 2.21 2.36
C THR A 29 1.91 0.76 1.90
N GLU A 30 2.19 0.44 0.63
CA GLU A 30 2.14 -0.94 0.11
C GLU A 30 3.15 -1.85 0.82
N ALA A 31 4.39 -1.38 1.00
CA ALA A 31 5.43 -2.15 1.70
C ALA A 31 5.06 -2.43 3.16
N VAL A 32 4.48 -1.45 3.85
CA VAL A 32 4.05 -1.65 5.23
C VAL A 32 2.86 -2.62 5.31
N PHE A 33 1.92 -2.59 4.35
CA PHE A 33 0.85 -3.59 4.27
C PHE A 33 1.36 -5.00 4.03
N GLU A 34 2.34 -5.17 3.13
CA GLU A 34 2.97 -6.47 2.88
C GLU A 34 3.64 -7.00 4.15
N ALA A 35 4.36 -6.16 4.89
CA ALA A 35 5.00 -6.53 6.14
C ALA A 35 3.99 -6.92 7.23
N GLU A 36 2.87 -6.21 7.38
CA GLU A 36 1.83 -6.56 8.35
C GLU A 36 1.17 -7.90 8.00
N ILE A 37 0.94 -8.15 6.71
CA ILE A 37 0.37 -9.42 6.23
C ILE A 37 1.34 -10.57 6.43
N GLU A 38 2.62 -10.39 6.14
CA GLU A 38 3.65 -11.41 6.38
C GLU A 38 3.75 -11.76 7.87
N SER A 39 3.74 -10.74 8.74
CA SER A 39 3.69 -10.91 10.18
C SER A 39 2.46 -11.69 10.62
N HIS A 40 1.26 -11.32 10.15
CA HIS A 40 0.02 -12.03 10.48
C HIS A 40 0.02 -13.48 9.97
N LEU A 41 0.48 -13.71 8.72
CA LEU A 41 0.58 -15.04 8.12
C LEU A 41 1.55 -15.96 8.87
N SER A 42 2.63 -15.42 9.42
CA SER A 42 3.59 -16.21 10.21
C SER A 42 2.95 -16.83 11.46
N THR A 43 1.86 -16.25 11.96
CA THR A 43 1.16 -16.68 13.19
C THR A 43 -0.08 -17.54 12.94
N VAL A 44 -0.57 -17.63 11.71
CA VAL A 44 -1.86 -18.27 11.39
C VAL A 44 -1.68 -19.48 10.47
N ILE A 45 -1.95 -20.67 11.02
CA ILE A 45 -2.04 -21.92 10.26
C ILE A 45 -3.40 -21.99 9.54
N ASN A 46 -3.38 -22.28 8.24
CA ASN A 46 -4.57 -22.49 7.38
C ASN A 46 -5.28 -21.23 6.87
N ASN A 47 -4.54 -20.31 6.26
CA ASN A 47 -5.05 -19.05 5.72
C ASN A 47 -5.28 -19.10 4.20
N ARG A 48 -6.37 -18.50 3.67
CA ARG A 48 -6.63 -18.37 2.23
C ARG A 48 -6.48 -16.92 1.78
N LYS A 49 -5.56 -16.67 0.83
CA LYS A 49 -5.47 -15.36 0.13
C LYS A 49 -6.71 -15.17 -0.73
N ASN A 50 -7.47 -14.12 -0.47
CA ASN A 50 -8.79 -13.88 -1.08
C ASN A 50 -8.75 -12.74 -2.12
N GLY A 51 -7.62 -12.61 -2.83
CA GLY A 51 -7.41 -11.57 -3.85
C GLY A 51 -6.91 -10.25 -3.26
N LYS A 52 -7.08 -9.16 -4.01
CA LYS A 52 -6.69 -7.79 -3.64
C LYS A 52 -7.93 -6.90 -3.59
N SER A 53 -8.02 -6.00 -2.62
CA SER A 53 -8.99 -4.92 -2.54
C SER A 53 -8.29 -3.62 -2.89
N SER A 54 -8.88 -2.83 -3.79
CA SER A 54 -8.35 -1.50 -4.08
C SER A 54 -9.04 -0.47 -3.19
N LYS A 55 -8.27 0.34 -2.47
CA LYS A 55 -8.76 1.48 -1.69
C LYS A 55 -8.16 2.78 -2.23
N THR A 56 -9.01 3.77 -2.47
CA THR A 56 -8.56 5.12 -2.82
C THR A 56 -8.16 5.87 -1.55
N MET A 57 -6.89 6.25 -1.44
CA MET A 57 -6.38 7.06 -0.35
C MET A 57 -6.32 8.52 -0.79
N ILE A 58 -6.86 9.41 0.05
CA ILE A 58 -6.87 10.86 -0.17
C ILE A 58 -6.02 11.48 0.94
N SER A 59 -4.94 12.14 0.56
CA SER A 59 -4.03 12.90 1.43
C SER A 59 -3.94 14.35 0.96
N SER A 60 -3.43 15.23 1.83
CA SER A 60 -3.18 16.65 1.51
C SER A 60 -2.26 16.83 0.30
N VAL A 61 -1.38 15.87 0.05
CA VAL A 61 -0.39 15.90 -1.03
C VAL A 61 -0.79 15.12 -2.27
N ALA A 62 -1.66 14.11 -2.15
CA ALA A 62 -1.97 13.20 -3.26
C ALA A 62 -3.25 12.39 -3.05
N THR A 63 -3.86 11.96 -4.16
CA THR A 63 -4.89 10.92 -4.18
C THR A 63 -4.39 9.76 -5.02
N PHE A 64 -4.37 8.55 -4.47
CA PHE A 64 -3.88 7.36 -5.16
C PHE A 64 -4.63 6.10 -4.73
N ALA A 65 -4.69 5.12 -5.62
CA ALA A 65 -5.25 3.80 -5.32
C ALA A 65 -4.17 2.92 -4.68
N LEU A 66 -4.53 2.25 -3.60
CA LEU A 66 -3.74 1.24 -2.91
C LEU A 66 -4.36 -0.12 -3.13
N ASP A 67 -3.55 -1.06 -3.59
CA ASP A 67 -3.96 -2.45 -3.67
C ASP A 67 -3.59 -3.17 -2.38
N ILE A 68 -4.60 -3.41 -1.55
CA ILE A 68 -4.47 -4.05 -0.25
C ILE A 68 -4.81 -5.54 -0.41
N PRO A 69 -3.91 -6.46 -0.06
CA PRO A 69 -4.24 -7.88 -0.12
C PRO A 69 -5.34 -8.22 0.90
N LEU A 70 -6.37 -8.93 0.46
CA LEU A 70 -7.42 -9.44 1.34
C LEU A 70 -7.04 -10.83 1.84
N LEU A 71 -7.04 -10.99 3.17
CA LEU A 71 -6.71 -12.24 3.81
C LEU A 71 -7.86 -12.65 4.73
N LYS A 72 -8.30 -13.91 4.62
CA LYS A 72 -9.38 -14.43 5.47
C LYS A 72 -8.84 -15.59 6.29
N ASP A 73 -8.67 -15.34 7.58
CA ASP A 73 -8.30 -16.36 8.55
C ASP A 73 -9.54 -17.02 9.18
N LEU A 74 -9.29 -17.95 10.12
CA LEU A 74 -10.34 -18.64 10.85
C LEU A 74 -11.15 -17.73 11.79
N LYS A 75 -10.60 -16.56 12.17
CA LYS A 75 -11.26 -15.56 13.02
C LYS A 75 -12.08 -14.56 12.20
N GLY A 76 -11.86 -14.46 10.89
CA GLY A 76 -12.63 -13.63 9.98
C GLY A 76 -11.80 -12.97 8.88
N LEU A 77 -12.24 -11.79 8.45
CA LEU A 77 -11.48 -10.97 7.50
C LEU A 77 -10.38 -10.22 8.25
N PHE A 78 -9.13 -10.40 7.83
CA PHE A 78 -8.02 -9.59 8.32
C PHE A 78 -8.18 -8.15 7.80
N ILE A 79 -8.33 -7.21 8.74
CA ILE A 79 -8.33 -5.78 8.44
C ILE A 79 -7.00 -5.25 8.95
N CYS A 80 -6.16 -4.78 8.04
CA CYS A 80 -4.88 -4.19 8.38
C CYS A 80 -5.09 -2.91 9.21
N SER A 81 -4.30 -2.76 10.28
CA SER A 81 -4.42 -1.68 11.26
C SER A 81 -4.12 -0.28 10.72
N ILE A 82 -3.52 -0.20 9.55
CA ILE A 82 -2.95 1.02 8.95
C ILE A 82 -3.93 1.63 7.93
N THR A 83 -5.11 1.03 7.75
CA THR A 83 -6.18 1.69 6.99
C THR A 83 -6.70 2.91 7.75
N PRO A 84 -6.75 4.10 7.14
CA PRO A 84 -7.40 5.27 7.74
C PRO A 84 -8.92 5.07 7.89
#